data_AF-A0A836RAD2-F1
#
_entry.id   AF-A0A836RAD2-F1
#
_cell.length_a   1.000
_cell.length_b   1.000
_cell.length_c   1.000
_cell.angle_alpha   90.00
_cell.angle_beta   90.00
_cell.angle_gamma   90.00
#
_symmetry.space_group_name_H-M   'P 1'
#
loop_
_entity.id
_entity.type
_entity.pdbx_description
1 polymer ?
#
loop_
_entity_poly.entity_id
_entity_poly.type
_entity_poly.pdbx_seq_one_letter_code
_entity_poly.pdbx_strand_id
1 'polypeptide(L)'
;AKIKSKLRLLAAGSMANLLCGIVFTVFITYFSFVISPFFSGPEGVLIVSVVDGSPADRAGLVVGDVILSINGTRVTSTYSFVRFMYNTPANSTLIVSLLRGDVVVYSSFHPLNSSIAFLGVRSFNYYAPRFLTGFLTPMSAWHIYNVFMWIELLSVSAALINMLPIPFFDGGGFFEALFQFPVFQRRTVYFLNRKMTVGEALLNVIRLTSIMLLFANISQSFVFGGFRLP
;
A
#
# COMPACT_ATOMS: atom_id res chain seq x y z
N ALA A 1 32.59 21.67 11.44
CA ALA A 1 31.60 20.94 12.28
C ALA A 1 30.15 21.33 11.98
N LYS A 2 29.81 22.64 11.95
CA LYS A 2 28.42 23.15 11.82
C LYS A 2 27.62 22.65 10.60
N ILE A 3 28.21 22.63 9.39
CA ILE A 3 27.53 22.17 8.15
C ILE A 3 27.19 20.66 8.22
N LYS A 4 28.14 19.83 8.69
CA LYS A 4 27.92 18.39 8.84
C LYS A 4 26.80 18.08 9.83
N SER A 5 26.71 18.83 10.93
CA SER A 5 25.61 18.69 11.89
C SER A 5 24.26 19.09 11.29
N LYS A 6 24.20 20.19 10.52
CA LYS A 6 22.98 20.61 9.81
C LYS A 6 22.50 19.56 8.81
N LEU A 7 23.42 18.96 8.04
CA LEU A 7 23.09 17.89 7.09
C LEU A 7 22.52 16.65 7.78
N ARG A 8 23.09 16.24 8.92
CA ARG A 8 22.57 15.11 9.70
C ARG A 8 21.17 15.38 10.23
N LEU A 9 20.93 16.60 10.73
CA LEU A 9 19.61 17.00 11.23
C LEU A 9 18.54 16.93 10.13
N LEU A 10 18.82 17.49 8.95
CA LEU A 10 17.90 17.50 7.81
C LEU A 10 17.66 16.09 7.24
N ALA A 11 18.69 15.24 7.22
CA ALA A 11 18.54 13.85 6.78
C ALA A 11 17.76 12.99 7.78
N ALA A 12 17.77 13.31 9.07
CA ALA A 12 17.14 12.49 10.10
C ALA A 12 15.61 12.40 9.94
N GLY A 13 14.95 13.49 9.53
CA GLY A 13 13.49 13.51 9.34
C GLY A 13 13.01 12.54 8.28
N SER A 14 13.56 12.64 7.06
CA SER A 14 13.22 11.74 5.95
C SER A 14 13.72 10.30 6.18
N MET A 15 14.87 10.13 6.83
CA MET A 15 15.40 8.79 7.18
C MET A 15 14.50 8.07 8.18
N ALA A 16 13.97 8.75 9.20
CA ALA A 16 13.07 8.14 10.17
C ALA A 16 11.80 7.59 9.49
N ASN A 17 11.22 8.35 8.58
CA ASN A 17 10.06 7.94 7.78
C ASN A 17 10.39 6.75 6.86
N LEU A 18 11.55 6.78 6.19
CA LEU A 18 11.99 5.66 5.35
C LEU A 18 12.19 4.37 6.16
N LEU A 19 12.84 4.47 7.32
CA LEU A 19 13.04 3.33 8.23
C LEU A 19 11.70 2.80 8.74
N CYS A 20 10.77 3.70 9.09
CA CYS A 20 9.42 3.30 9.49
C CYS A 20 8.73 2.51 8.37
N GLY A 21 8.77 3.01 7.13
CA GLY A 21 8.28 2.30 5.95
C GLY A 21 8.85 0.89 5.84
N ILE A 22 10.18 0.75 5.88
CA ILE A 22 10.87 -0.55 5.80
C ILE A 22 10.44 -1.51 6.92
N VAL A 23 10.30 -1.02 8.16
CA VAL A 23 9.84 -1.83 9.29
C VAL A 23 8.42 -2.36 9.03
N PHE A 24 7.51 -1.51 8.56
CA PHE A 24 6.16 -1.94 8.24
C PHE A 24 6.10 -2.86 7.01
N THR A 25 6.96 -2.68 6.00
CA THR A 25 7.13 -3.64 4.89
C THR A 25 7.47 -5.04 5.43
N VAL A 26 8.41 -5.11 6.40
CA VAL A 26 8.77 -6.39 7.05
C VAL A 26 7.58 -6.93 7.84
N PHE A 27 6.85 -6.09 8.58
CA PHE A 27 5.68 -6.54 9.34
C PHE A 27 4.57 -7.09 8.45
N ILE A 28 4.32 -6.46 7.30
CA ILE A 28 3.34 -6.90 6.30
C ILE A 28 3.79 -8.21 5.65
N THR A 29 5.07 -8.33 5.32
CA THR A 29 5.64 -9.55 4.71
C THR A 29 5.53 -10.75 5.66
N TYR A 30 5.79 -10.53 6.95
CA TYR A 30 5.73 -11.55 7.99
C TYR A 30 4.47 -11.44 8.85
N PHE A 31 3.37 -10.96 8.28
CA PHE A 31 2.16 -10.59 9.01
C PHE A 31 1.65 -11.68 9.95
N SER A 32 1.53 -12.92 9.46
CA SER A 32 1.10 -14.09 10.24
C SER A 32 1.96 -14.30 11.50
N PHE A 33 3.28 -14.12 11.39
CA PHE A 33 4.20 -14.22 12.53
C PHE A 33 4.01 -13.05 13.51
N VAL A 34 3.91 -11.82 13.00
CA VAL A 34 3.74 -10.61 13.83
C VAL A 34 2.47 -10.66 14.67
N ILE A 35 1.36 -11.17 14.13
CA ILE A 35 0.08 -11.25 14.86
C ILE A 35 -0.09 -12.55 15.67
N SER A 36 0.82 -13.51 15.53
CA SER A 36 0.71 -14.85 16.13
C SER A 36 0.49 -14.90 17.65
N PRO A 37 0.94 -13.92 18.48
CA PRO A 37 0.61 -13.91 19.90
C PRO A 37 -0.89 -13.80 20.17
N PHE A 38 -1.65 -13.16 19.27
CA PHE A 38 -3.07 -12.86 19.44
C PHE A 38 -3.98 -13.69 18.53
N PHE A 39 -3.45 -14.21 17.42
CA PHE A 39 -4.23 -14.91 16.40
C PHE A 39 -3.63 -16.28 16.06
N SER A 40 -4.47 -17.20 15.61
CA SER A 40 -4.05 -18.50 15.09
C SER A 40 -3.49 -18.37 13.67
N GLY A 41 -3.03 -19.49 13.10
CA GLY A 41 -2.61 -19.52 11.70
C GLY A 41 -3.79 -19.26 10.75
N PRO A 42 -3.52 -19.13 9.44
CA PRO A 42 -4.58 -19.00 8.44
C PRO A 42 -5.43 -20.28 8.41
N GLU A 43 -6.71 -20.15 8.70
CA GLU A 43 -7.64 -21.28 8.85
C GLU A 43 -8.92 -21.15 8.02
N GLY A 44 -8.95 -20.17 7.12
CA GLY A 44 -10.10 -19.85 6.30
C GLY A 44 -9.87 -18.65 5.40
N VAL A 45 -10.95 -18.16 4.79
CA VAL A 45 -10.94 -16.98 3.93
C VAL A 45 -11.99 -15.98 4.39
N LEU A 46 -11.54 -14.81 4.83
CA LEU A 46 -12.39 -13.70 5.26
C LEU A 46 -12.84 -12.90 4.04
N ILE A 47 -14.15 -12.66 3.92
CA ILE A 47 -14.73 -11.76 2.92
C ILE A 47 -14.57 -10.33 3.41
N VAL A 48 -13.74 -9.54 2.70
CA VAL A 48 -13.45 -8.13 3.07
C VAL A 48 -14.20 -7.14 2.20
N SER A 49 -14.77 -7.58 1.07
CA SER A 49 -15.66 -6.81 0.22
C SER A 49 -16.41 -7.76 -0.71
N VAL A 50 -17.65 -7.40 -1.03
CA VAL A 50 -18.51 -8.09 -2.00
C VAL A 50 -18.76 -7.12 -3.14
N VAL A 51 -18.71 -7.62 -4.38
CA VAL A 51 -18.99 -6.82 -5.58
C VAL A 51 -20.50 -6.76 -5.78
N ASP A 52 -21.05 -5.56 -5.93
CA ASP A 52 -22.49 -5.36 -6.14
C ASP A 52 -22.99 -6.11 -7.39
N GLY A 53 -24.14 -6.78 -7.28
CA GLY A 53 -24.72 -7.57 -8.35
C GLY A 53 -23.90 -8.81 -8.72
N SER A 54 -22.93 -9.22 -7.91
CA SER A 54 -22.19 -10.46 -8.12
C SER A 54 -22.96 -11.70 -7.64
N PRO A 55 -22.51 -12.93 -7.98
CA PRO A 55 -23.02 -14.16 -7.39
C PRO A 55 -23.03 -14.18 -5.86
N ALA A 56 -21.97 -13.68 -5.23
CA ALA A 56 -21.86 -13.59 -3.77
C ALA A 56 -22.93 -12.67 -3.18
N ASP A 57 -23.13 -11.50 -3.77
CA ASP A 57 -24.13 -10.51 -3.35
C ASP A 57 -25.55 -11.11 -3.43
N ARG A 58 -25.89 -11.72 -4.58
CA ARG A 58 -27.18 -12.39 -4.77
C ARG A 58 -27.42 -13.57 -3.81
N ALA A 59 -26.36 -14.23 -3.35
CA ALA A 59 -26.45 -15.32 -2.40
C ALA A 59 -26.47 -14.84 -0.93
N GLY A 60 -26.38 -13.53 -0.67
CA GLY A 60 -26.39 -12.97 0.68
C GLY A 60 -25.09 -13.19 1.45
N LEU A 61 -23.97 -13.36 0.74
CA LEU A 61 -22.65 -13.24 1.35
C LEU A 61 -22.38 -11.78 1.69
N VAL A 62 -21.81 -11.54 2.88
CA VAL A 62 -21.56 -10.18 3.37
C VAL A 62 -20.12 -10.02 3.87
N VAL A 63 -19.69 -8.77 4.00
CA VAL A 63 -18.39 -8.45 4.62
C VAL A 63 -18.35 -8.99 6.05
N GLY A 64 -17.25 -9.67 6.40
CA GLY A 64 -17.06 -10.33 7.68
C GLY A 64 -17.41 -11.82 7.68
N ASP A 65 -18.05 -12.33 6.63
CA ASP A 65 -18.22 -13.77 6.46
C ASP A 65 -16.87 -14.46 6.30
N VAL A 66 -16.75 -15.66 6.87
CA VAL A 66 -15.54 -16.48 6.83
C VAL A 66 -15.86 -17.79 6.14
N ILE A 67 -15.25 -18.01 4.97
CA ILE A 67 -15.36 -19.25 4.20
C ILE A 67 -14.36 -20.27 4.76
N LEU A 68 -14.85 -21.46 5.09
CA LEU A 68 -14.06 -22.58 5.63
C LEU A 68 -13.87 -23.70 4.59
N SER A 69 -14.86 -23.94 3.74
CA SER A 69 -14.78 -24.91 2.65
C SER A 69 -15.72 -24.56 1.49
N ILE A 70 -15.44 -25.12 0.31
CA ILE A 70 -16.32 -25.04 -0.86
C ILE A 70 -16.51 -26.45 -1.42
N ASN A 71 -17.75 -26.89 -1.62
CA ASN A 71 -18.09 -28.25 -2.05
C ASN A 71 -17.38 -29.34 -1.21
N GLY A 72 -17.33 -29.14 0.11
CA GLY A 72 -16.64 -30.04 1.05
C GLY A 72 -15.10 -29.95 1.01
N THR A 73 -14.51 -29.22 0.07
CA THR A 73 -13.05 -29.02 0.00
C THR A 73 -12.64 -27.86 0.89
N ARG A 74 -11.79 -28.12 1.90
CA ARG A 74 -11.32 -27.10 2.84
C ARG A 74 -10.50 -26.02 2.14
N VAL A 75 -10.79 -24.76 2.43
CA VAL A 75 -10.00 -23.60 1.98
C VAL A 75 -9.35 -22.95 3.20
N THR A 76 -8.04 -23.13 3.35
CA THR A 76 -7.29 -22.64 4.53
C THR A 76 -6.63 -21.29 4.32
N SER A 77 -6.59 -20.82 3.07
CA SER A 77 -5.95 -19.56 2.67
C SER A 77 -6.58 -19.00 1.39
N THR A 78 -6.38 -17.71 1.16
CA THR A 78 -6.73 -17.03 -0.10
C THR A 78 -6.09 -17.74 -1.29
N TYR A 79 -4.85 -18.21 -1.17
CA TYR A 79 -4.20 -19.01 -2.21
C TYR A 79 -4.98 -20.29 -2.53
N SER A 80 -5.36 -21.07 -1.52
CA SER A 80 -6.15 -22.29 -1.72
C SER A 80 -7.54 -22.02 -2.30
N PHE A 81 -8.19 -20.93 -1.88
CA PHE A 81 -9.47 -20.48 -2.41
C PHE A 81 -9.36 -20.07 -3.88
N VAL A 82 -8.39 -19.23 -4.21
CA VAL A 82 -8.13 -18.79 -5.59
C VAL A 82 -7.82 -19.99 -6.47
N ARG A 83 -6.99 -20.92 -6.00
CA ARG A 83 -6.69 -22.16 -6.72
C ARG A 83 -7.94 -23.03 -6.93
N PHE A 84 -8.80 -23.15 -5.94
CA PHE A 84 -10.07 -23.87 -6.08
C PHE A 84 -10.95 -23.23 -7.15
N MET A 85 -11.13 -21.91 -7.10
CA MET A 85 -11.95 -21.16 -8.06
C MET A 85 -11.40 -21.25 -9.48
N TYR A 86 -10.08 -21.19 -9.67
CA TYR A 86 -9.43 -21.35 -10.98
C TYR A 86 -9.68 -22.72 -11.62
N ASN A 87 -9.86 -23.77 -10.81
CA ASN A 87 -10.14 -25.13 -11.30
C ASN A 87 -11.64 -25.44 -11.38
N THR A 88 -12.50 -24.46 -11.09
CA THR A 88 -13.95 -24.63 -11.09
C THR A 88 -14.54 -24.00 -12.36
N PRO A 89 -15.31 -24.76 -13.16
CA PRO A 89 -15.98 -24.21 -14.34
C PRO A 89 -16.96 -23.08 -13.99
N ALA A 90 -17.12 -22.12 -14.91
CA ALA A 90 -18.17 -21.12 -14.80
C ALA A 90 -19.57 -21.75 -14.71
N ASN A 91 -20.53 -21.02 -14.12
CA ASN A 91 -21.93 -21.45 -13.91
C ASN A 91 -22.07 -22.73 -13.07
N SER A 92 -21.13 -22.98 -12.17
CA SER A 92 -21.20 -24.08 -11.21
C SER A 92 -22.01 -23.69 -9.98
N THR A 93 -22.75 -24.65 -9.43
CA THR A 93 -23.36 -24.51 -8.10
C THR A 93 -22.32 -24.83 -7.03
N LEU A 94 -22.07 -23.89 -6.11
CA LEU A 94 -21.07 -24.01 -5.06
C LEU A 94 -21.77 -24.04 -3.70
N ILE A 95 -21.48 -25.06 -2.90
CA ILE A 95 -21.84 -25.13 -1.49
C ILE A 95 -20.71 -24.48 -0.72
N VAL A 96 -20.92 -23.25 -0.26
CA VAL A 96 -19.92 -22.47 0.48
C VAL A 96 -20.22 -22.61 1.96
N SER A 97 -19.35 -23.30 2.68
CA SER A 97 -19.51 -23.48 4.13
C SER A 97 -18.86 -22.30 4.85
N LEU A 98 -19.68 -21.48 5.51
CA LEU A 98 -19.22 -20.33 6.29
C LEU A 98 -19.13 -20.68 7.77
N LEU A 99 -18.42 -19.84 8.52
CA LEU A 99 -18.40 -19.94 9.99
C LEU A 99 -19.80 -19.84 10.61
N ARG A 100 -20.74 -19.10 9.98
CA ARG A 100 -22.12 -18.94 10.45
C ARG A 100 -23.13 -19.94 9.85
N GLY A 101 -22.67 -20.87 9.01
CA GLY A 101 -23.53 -21.84 8.31
C GLY A 101 -23.33 -21.85 6.79
N ASP A 102 -23.95 -22.82 6.13
CA ASP A 102 -23.74 -23.06 4.70
C ASP A 102 -24.63 -22.17 3.83
N VAL A 103 -24.07 -21.73 2.71
CA VAL A 103 -24.76 -20.93 1.69
C VAL A 103 -24.50 -21.53 0.32
N VAL A 104 -25.56 -21.70 -0.47
CA VAL A 104 -25.43 -22.14 -1.87
C VAL A 104 -25.27 -20.92 -2.75
N VAL A 105 -24.22 -20.91 -3.57
CA VAL A 105 -23.90 -19.82 -4.50
C VAL A 105 -23.83 -20.33 -5.92
N TYR A 106 -24.55 -19.68 -6.83
CA TYR A 106 -24.49 -19.95 -8.27
C TYR A 106 -23.43 -19.06 -8.90
N SER A 107 -22.25 -19.61 -9.20
CA SER A 107 -21.14 -18.83 -9.77
C SER A 107 -21.47 -18.30 -11.17
N SER A 108 -20.78 -17.24 -11.60
CA SER A 108 -20.91 -16.68 -12.95
C SER A 108 -19.60 -16.75 -13.73
N PHE A 109 -19.60 -16.22 -14.96
CA PHE A 109 -18.40 -16.05 -15.76
C PHE A 109 -17.42 -15.06 -15.12
N HIS A 110 -16.13 -15.40 -15.08
CA HIS A 110 -15.10 -14.48 -14.60
C HIS A 110 -14.77 -13.39 -15.63
N PRO A 111 -14.67 -12.10 -15.22
CA PRO A 111 -14.51 -10.98 -16.16
C PRO A 111 -13.32 -11.09 -17.11
N LEU A 112 -12.22 -11.70 -16.65
CA LEU A 112 -10.99 -11.88 -17.43
C LEU A 112 -10.89 -13.27 -18.11
N ASN A 113 -11.71 -14.23 -17.71
CA ASN A 113 -11.66 -15.60 -18.24
C ASN A 113 -13.02 -16.26 -18.07
N SER A 114 -13.84 -16.25 -19.11
CA SER A 114 -15.20 -16.78 -19.04
C SER A 114 -15.27 -18.28 -18.72
N SER A 115 -14.17 -19.03 -18.82
CA SER A 115 -14.19 -20.48 -18.54
C SER A 115 -14.17 -20.83 -17.05
N ILE A 116 -13.79 -19.89 -16.17
CA ILE A 116 -13.65 -20.14 -14.73
C ILE A 116 -14.78 -19.48 -13.92
N ALA A 117 -15.09 -20.09 -12.78
CA ALA A 117 -16.08 -19.59 -11.84
C ALA A 117 -15.69 -18.23 -11.24
N PHE A 118 -16.68 -17.36 -11.14
CA PHE A 118 -16.59 -16.08 -10.45
C PHE A 118 -17.58 -16.02 -9.30
N LEU A 119 -17.09 -15.62 -8.13
CA LEU A 119 -17.92 -15.41 -6.94
C LEU A 119 -18.20 -13.92 -6.71
N GLY A 120 -17.24 -13.04 -7.01
CA GLY A 120 -17.36 -11.60 -6.77
C GLY A 120 -17.07 -11.17 -5.34
N VAL A 121 -16.10 -11.81 -4.69
CA VAL A 121 -15.63 -11.43 -3.35
C VAL A 121 -14.17 -11.00 -3.42
N ARG A 122 -13.81 -9.98 -2.64
CA ARG A 122 -12.43 -9.70 -2.25
C ARG A 122 -12.16 -10.41 -0.94
N SER A 123 -11.04 -11.11 -0.88
CA SER A 123 -10.74 -12.00 0.22
C SER A 123 -9.40 -11.69 0.91
N PHE A 124 -9.34 -12.03 2.19
CA PHE A 124 -8.15 -11.99 3.03
C PHE A 124 -8.00 -13.32 3.77
N ASN A 125 -6.78 -13.69 4.18
CA ASN A 125 -6.60 -14.88 5.01
C ASN A 125 -7.31 -14.67 6.35
N TYR A 126 -8.16 -15.62 6.74
CA TYR A 126 -8.79 -15.55 8.05
C TYR A 126 -7.84 -16.07 9.13
N TYR A 127 -7.61 -15.26 10.16
CA TYR A 127 -6.83 -15.61 11.34
C TYR A 127 -7.76 -15.54 12.55
N ALA A 128 -8.02 -16.68 13.20
CA ALA A 128 -8.95 -16.71 14.33
C ALA A 128 -8.29 -16.09 15.58
N PRO A 129 -8.99 -15.21 16.32
CA PRO A 129 -8.47 -14.71 17.60
C PRO A 129 -8.26 -15.85 18.60
N ARG A 130 -7.12 -15.89 19.28
CA ARG A 130 -6.80 -16.90 20.32
C ARG A 130 -7.48 -16.60 21.65
N PHE A 131 -7.66 -15.32 21.96
CA PHE A 131 -8.26 -14.81 23.19
C PHE A 131 -8.90 -13.44 22.91
N LEU A 132 -9.52 -12.83 23.92
CA LEU A 132 -10.25 -11.55 23.79
C LEU A 132 -11.33 -11.58 22.70
N THR A 133 -12.04 -12.71 22.53
CA THR A 133 -13.05 -12.91 21.48
C THR A 133 -14.28 -11.99 21.60
N GLY A 134 -14.44 -11.26 22.71
CA GLY A 134 -15.42 -10.17 22.84
C GLY A 134 -14.94 -8.81 22.31
N PHE A 135 -13.63 -8.66 22.06
CA PHE A 135 -13.01 -7.44 21.54
C PHE A 135 -12.44 -7.65 20.13
N LEU A 136 -11.74 -8.78 19.91
CA LEU A 136 -11.24 -9.20 18.62
C LEU A 136 -12.32 -9.92 17.84
N THR A 137 -12.58 -9.44 16.62
CA THR A 137 -13.57 -9.97 15.68
C THR A 137 -12.86 -10.65 14.51
N PRO A 138 -13.58 -11.40 13.65
CA PRO A 138 -13.01 -11.94 12.43
C PRO A 138 -12.34 -10.90 11.52
N MET A 139 -12.79 -9.63 11.59
CA MET A 139 -12.25 -8.53 10.82
C MET A 139 -10.99 -7.89 11.45
N SER A 140 -10.66 -8.19 12.70
CA SER A 140 -9.58 -7.51 13.42
C SER A 140 -8.22 -7.67 12.74
N ALA A 141 -7.87 -8.87 12.26
CA ALA A 141 -6.62 -9.07 11.53
C ALA A 141 -6.56 -8.26 10.23
N TRP A 142 -7.68 -8.17 9.49
CA TRP A 142 -7.79 -7.33 8.30
C TRP A 142 -7.61 -5.84 8.63
N HIS A 143 -8.21 -5.35 9.71
CA HIS A 143 -8.02 -3.96 10.14
C HIS A 143 -6.59 -3.66 10.55
N ILE A 144 -5.93 -4.56 11.30
CA ILE A 144 -4.51 -4.41 11.66
C ILE A 144 -3.65 -4.36 10.40
N TYR A 145 -3.89 -5.27 9.45
CA TYR A 145 -3.19 -5.27 8.15
C TYR A 145 -3.35 -3.94 7.42
N ASN A 146 -4.58 -3.40 7.34
CA ASN A 146 -4.80 -2.10 6.70
C ASN A 146 -4.10 -0.95 7.43
N VAL A 147 -4.10 -0.94 8.76
CA VAL A 147 -3.38 0.09 9.53
C VAL A 147 -1.88 0.02 9.22
N PHE A 148 -1.30 -1.17 9.11
CA PHE A 148 0.10 -1.34 8.73
C PHE A 148 0.35 -0.80 7.31
N MET A 149 -0.51 -1.14 6.35
CA MET A 149 -0.43 -0.62 4.97
C MET A 149 -0.53 0.91 4.94
N TRP A 150 -1.41 1.50 5.73
CA TRP A 150 -1.56 2.95 5.82
C TRP A 150 -0.32 3.60 6.43
N ILE A 151 0.24 3.05 7.51
CA ILE A 151 1.47 3.58 8.12
C ILE A 151 2.64 3.49 7.14
N GLU A 152 2.81 2.37 6.45
CA GLU A 152 3.83 2.20 5.42
C GLU A 152 3.66 3.25 4.31
N LEU A 153 2.46 3.35 3.74
CA LEU A 153 2.16 4.30 2.67
C LEU A 153 2.46 5.73 3.10
N LEU A 154 1.98 6.15 4.27
CA LEU A 154 2.18 7.51 4.77
C LEU A 154 3.67 7.78 5.06
N SER A 155 4.38 6.82 5.65
CA SER A 155 5.80 6.96 5.98
C SER A 155 6.66 7.05 4.73
N VAL A 156 6.47 6.17 3.76
CA VAL A 156 7.20 6.21 2.48
C VAL A 156 6.86 7.50 1.71
N SER A 157 5.59 7.88 1.66
CA SER A 157 5.17 9.13 1.00
C SER A 157 5.80 10.37 1.65
N ALA A 158 5.78 10.45 2.97
CA ALA A 158 6.41 11.54 3.71
C ALA A 158 7.93 11.56 3.52
N ALA A 159 8.59 10.39 3.48
CA ALA A 159 10.02 10.30 3.19
C ALA A 159 10.34 10.85 1.79
N LEU A 160 9.60 10.41 0.76
CA LEU A 160 9.81 10.84 -0.62
C LEU A 160 9.59 12.35 -0.79
N ILE A 161 8.48 12.89 -0.24
CA ILE A 161 8.18 14.32 -0.32
C ILE A 161 9.26 15.13 0.41
N ASN A 162 9.65 14.73 1.61
CA ASN A 162 10.69 15.44 2.37
C ASN A 162 12.07 15.36 1.70
N MET A 163 12.34 14.35 0.87
CA MET A 163 13.59 14.25 0.11
C MET A 163 13.61 15.11 -1.15
N LEU A 164 12.48 15.71 -1.57
CA LEU A 164 12.46 16.60 -2.74
C LEU A 164 13.38 17.81 -2.53
N PRO A 165 14.21 18.16 -3.53
CA PRO A 165 15.16 19.26 -3.42
C PRO A 165 14.49 20.60 -3.80
N ILE A 166 13.32 20.84 -3.23
CA ILE A 166 12.49 22.04 -3.41
C ILE A 166 12.54 22.83 -2.10
N PRO A 167 12.48 24.18 -2.13
CA PRO A 167 12.24 24.96 -0.91
C PRO A 167 11.05 24.39 -0.11
N PHE A 168 10.99 24.63 1.19
CA PHE A 168 10.00 24.08 2.15
C PHE A 168 10.28 22.66 2.67
N PHE A 169 10.92 21.77 1.91
CA PHE A 169 11.23 20.40 2.37
C PHE A 169 12.67 20.24 2.88
N ASP A 170 12.89 19.18 3.67
CA ASP A 170 14.20 18.83 4.24
C ASP A 170 15.27 18.66 3.15
N GLY A 171 14.91 18.09 2.00
CA GLY A 171 15.75 17.93 0.83
C GLY A 171 16.25 19.26 0.28
N GLY A 172 15.38 20.27 0.19
CA GLY A 172 15.78 21.62 -0.19
C GLY A 172 16.84 22.22 0.74
N GLY A 173 16.62 22.12 2.06
CA GLY A 173 17.59 22.56 3.06
C GLY A 173 18.88 21.73 3.05
N PHE A 174 18.78 20.44 2.69
CA PHE A 174 19.92 19.53 2.59
C PHE A 174 20.84 19.95 1.45
N PHE A 175 20.30 20.17 0.25
CA PHE A 175 21.08 20.64 -0.89
C PHE A 175 21.64 22.05 -0.66
N GLU A 176 20.91 22.94 0.00
CA GLU A 176 21.46 24.23 0.45
C GLU A 176 22.70 24.06 1.33
N ALA A 177 22.61 23.23 2.38
CA ALA A 177 23.73 23.00 3.28
C ALA A 177 24.89 22.26 2.59
N LEU A 178 24.58 21.33 1.67
CA LEU A 178 25.57 20.60 0.88
C LEU A 178 26.38 21.55 0.00
N PHE A 179 25.73 22.47 -0.69
CA PHE A 179 26.43 23.39 -1.58
C PHE A 179 27.16 24.51 -0.84
N GLN A 180 27.03 24.65 0.49
CA GLN A 180 27.88 25.52 1.31
C GLN A 180 29.30 24.96 1.54
N PHE A 181 29.59 23.70 1.17
CA PHE A 181 30.95 23.18 1.30
C PHE A 181 31.95 23.96 0.43
N PRO A 182 33.20 24.17 0.91
CA PRO A 182 34.18 25.01 0.22
C PRO A 182 34.44 24.62 -1.24
N VAL A 183 34.36 23.34 -1.57
CA VAL A 183 34.56 22.85 -2.95
C VAL A 183 33.59 23.50 -3.95
N PHE A 184 32.35 23.77 -3.54
CA PHE A 184 31.31 24.38 -4.37
C PHE A 184 31.34 25.91 -4.37
N GLN A 185 32.04 26.50 -3.39
CA GLN A 185 32.14 27.95 -3.21
C GLN A 185 33.42 28.55 -3.83
N ARG A 186 34.40 27.71 -4.18
CA ARG A 186 35.71 28.14 -4.71
C ARG A 186 35.67 28.76 -6.10
N ARG A 187 34.68 28.43 -6.93
CA ARG A 187 34.56 28.94 -8.31
C ARG A 187 33.26 29.72 -8.45
N THR A 188 33.32 30.78 -9.24
CA THR A 188 32.16 31.60 -9.60
C THR A 188 31.89 31.50 -11.10
N VAL A 189 30.61 31.51 -11.45
CA VAL A 189 30.10 31.55 -12.82
C VAL A 189 29.22 32.79 -12.98
N TYR A 190 29.03 33.23 -14.22
CA TYR A 190 28.09 34.29 -14.56
C TYR A 190 26.89 33.69 -15.28
N PHE A 191 25.69 33.99 -14.80
CA PHE A 191 24.44 33.60 -15.44
C PHE A 191 23.50 34.80 -15.44
N LEU A 192 22.94 35.17 -16.60
CA LEU A 192 22.10 36.37 -16.78
C LEU A 192 22.73 37.63 -16.16
N ASN A 193 24.01 37.88 -16.44
CA ASN A 193 24.80 39.00 -15.88
C ASN A 193 24.92 39.04 -14.35
N ARG A 194 24.51 37.98 -13.65
CA ARG A 194 24.69 37.83 -12.20
C ARG A 194 25.86 36.90 -11.92
N LYS A 195 26.83 37.38 -11.14
CA LYS A 195 27.90 36.55 -10.57
C LYS A 195 27.32 35.67 -9.47
N MET A 196 27.56 34.37 -9.53
CA MET A 196 27.12 33.40 -8.53
C MET A 196 28.18 32.32 -8.34
N THR A 197 28.19 31.66 -7.18
CA THR A 197 29.09 30.51 -6.98
C THR A 197 28.59 29.29 -7.73
N VAL A 198 29.48 28.33 -8.01
CA VAL A 198 29.07 27.06 -8.65
C VAL A 198 28.02 26.34 -7.81
N GLY A 199 28.13 26.37 -6.48
CA GLY A 199 27.12 25.81 -5.58
C GLY A 199 25.75 26.47 -5.72
N GLU A 200 25.70 27.80 -5.81
CA GLU A 200 24.46 28.55 -6.03
C GLU A 200 23.82 28.22 -7.40
N ALA A 201 24.64 28.14 -8.45
CA ALA A 201 24.16 27.79 -9.79
C ALA A 201 23.55 26.38 -9.80
N LEU A 202 24.24 25.39 -9.22
CA LEU A 202 23.75 24.00 -9.13
C LEU A 202 22.45 23.91 -8.32
N LEU A 203 22.37 24.61 -7.18
CA LEU A 203 21.16 24.63 -6.36
C LEU A 203 19.97 25.18 -7.14
N ASN A 204 20.16 26.28 -7.88
CA ASN A 204 19.10 26.89 -8.68
C ASN A 204 18.62 25.95 -9.79
N VAL A 205 19.55 25.28 -10.48
CA VAL A 205 19.21 24.28 -11.52
C VAL A 205 18.38 23.15 -10.92
N ILE A 206 18.84 22.54 -9.82
CA ILE A 206 18.13 21.43 -9.16
C ILE A 206 16.72 21.84 -8.74
N ARG A 207 16.56 23.05 -8.18
CA ARG A 207 15.25 23.58 -7.77
C ARG A 207 14.32 23.78 -8.95
N LEU A 208 14.79 24.46 -9.99
CA LEU A 208 14.02 24.72 -11.20
C LEU A 208 13.58 23.41 -11.85
N THR A 209 14.50 22.46 -12.03
CA THR A 209 14.19 21.15 -12.59
C THR A 209 13.18 20.39 -11.74
N SER A 210 13.33 20.41 -10.40
CA SER A 210 12.42 19.66 -9.51
C SER A 210 11.02 20.26 -9.46
N ILE A 211 10.91 21.59 -9.47
CA ILE A 211 9.62 22.29 -9.58
C ILE A 211 8.98 22.00 -10.94
N MET A 212 9.74 22.08 -12.04
CA MET A 212 9.24 21.77 -13.38
C MET A 212 8.74 20.32 -13.48
N LEU A 213 9.49 19.35 -12.95
CA LEU A 213 9.08 17.94 -12.93
C LEU A 213 7.82 17.73 -12.09
N LEU A 214 7.71 18.40 -10.94
CA LEU A 214 6.51 18.34 -10.11
C LEU A 214 5.28 18.88 -10.86
N PHE A 215 5.40 20.05 -11.49
CA PHE A 215 4.31 20.61 -12.30
C PHE A 215 3.98 19.74 -13.52
N ALA A 216 4.99 19.17 -14.19
CA ALA A 216 4.77 18.24 -15.30
C ALA A 216 3.97 17.01 -14.85
N ASN A 217 4.36 16.39 -13.73
CA ASN A 217 3.64 15.23 -13.19
C ASN A 217 2.21 15.56 -12.75
N ILE A 218 2.00 16.70 -12.08
CA ILE A 218 0.67 17.17 -11.68
C ILE A 218 -0.19 17.42 -12.94
N SER A 219 0.34 18.15 -13.93
CA SER A 219 -0.41 18.45 -15.17
C SER A 219 -0.75 17.19 -15.97
N GLN A 220 0.17 16.22 -16.07
CA GLN A 220 -0.10 14.93 -16.71
C GLN A 220 -1.22 14.16 -16.00
N SER A 221 -1.29 14.25 -14.67
CA SER A 221 -2.37 13.63 -13.89
C SER A 221 -3.74 14.22 -14.25
N PHE A 222 -3.82 15.51 -14.60
CA PHE A 222 -5.07 16.13 -15.06
C PHE A 222 -5.37 15.87 -16.55
N VAL A 223 -4.35 15.81 -17.41
CA VAL A 223 -4.51 15.64 -18.86
C VAL A 223 -4.82 14.17 -19.24
N PHE A 224 -4.14 13.22 -18.60
CA PHE A 224 -4.27 11.78 -18.91
C PHE A 224 -5.02 10.98 -17.86
N GLY A 225 -5.02 11.46 -16.60
CA GLY A 225 -5.71 10.82 -15.48
C GLY A 225 -7.06 11.46 -15.14
N GLY A 226 -7.65 12.21 -16.09
CA GLY A 226 -8.91 12.94 -15.90
C GLY A 226 -9.87 12.14 -15.04
N PHE A 227 -10.32 12.77 -13.95
CA PHE A 227 -11.42 12.31 -13.12
C PHE A 227 -12.61 11.99 -14.03
N ARG A 228 -12.68 10.75 -14.51
CA ARG A 228 -13.94 10.11 -14.86
C ARG A 228 -14.58 9.81 -13.50
N LEU A 229 -15.15 10.84 -12.89
CA LEU A 229 -16.19 10.63 -11.90
C LEU A 229 -17.24 9.72 -12.58
N PRO A 230 -17.64 8.60 -11.95
CA PRO A 230 -18.89 7.95 -12.34
C PRO A 230 -20.06 8.94 -12.23
#